data_AF-A0A9D4D0X9-F1
#
_entry.id   AF-A0A9D4D0X9-F1
#
_cell.length_a   1.000
_cell.length_b   1.000
_cell.length_c   1.000
_cell.angle_alpha   90.00
_cell.angle_beta   90.00
_cell.angle_gamma   90.00
#
_symmetry.space_group_name_H-M   'P 1'
#
loop_
_entity.id
_entity.type
_entity.pdbx_description
1 polymer ?
#
loop_
_entity_poly.entity_id
_entity_poly.type
_entity_poly.pdbx_seq_one_letter_code
_entity_poly.pdbx_strand_id
1 'polypeptide(L)'
;MGCDNSKRDIVEEDEEHCYADEFSEHQIDSIKSTWPILSRDRQKTGVDFFRNIFNAEPVVKAMFKKDRTISDDQLLNSSEFLKHVDNFMSALDNVIDLLEYNTVETQHSLIVLGAKHATFHGFKEEFFTLYSKCMIDTWESVIGEEFIEEVKESWEMFIMYITRYMRQGFVIYLQDTKTQDETIVY
;
A
#
# COMPACT_ATOMS: atom_id res chain seq x y z
N MET A 1 -44.24 -36.35 -23.87
CA MET A 1 -44.68 -36.50 -22.46
C MET A 1 -43.48 -37.08 -21.73
N GLY A 2 -42.62 -36.24 -21.17
CA GLY A 2 -42.61 -35.90 -19.73
C GLY A 2 -41.37 -36.59 -19.13
N CYS A 3 -40.22 -35.91 -19.08
CA CYS A 3 -39.71 -35.18 -17.91
C CYS A 3 -39.61 -36.07 -16.66
N ASP A 4 -38.40 -36.56 -16.35
CA ASP A 4 -37.83 -36.40 -15.01
C ASP A 4 -36.33 -36.68 -15.05
N ASN A 5 -35.52 -35.63 -15.01
CA ASN A 5 -34.10 -35.75 -14.71
C ASN A 5 -33.82 -34.65 -13.69
N SER A 6 -34.04 -34.99 -12.42
CA SER A 6 -33.72 -34.19 -11.24
C SER A 6 -32.21 -33.97 -11.16
N LYS A 7 -31.69 -33.04 -11.98
CA LYS A 7 -30.49 -32.29 -11.64
C LYS A 7 -30.90 -31.28 -10.57
N ARG A 8 -30.66 -31.62 -9.31
CA ARG A 8 -30.61 -30.62 -8.25
C ARG A 8 -29.19 -30.11 -8.18
N ASP A 9 -29.05 -28.89 -8.69
CA ASP A 9 -28.36 -27.80 -8.03
C ASP A 9 -26.97 -28.15 -7.50
N ILE A 10 -26.01 -28.15 -8.44
CA ILE A 10 -24.68 -27.66 -8.11
C ILE A 10 -24.91 -26.18 -7.82
N VAL A 11 -25.01 -25.86 -6.52
CA VAL A 11 -24.89 -24.50 -6.04
C VAL A 11 -23.45 -24.11 -6.35
N GLU A 12 -23.26 -23.42 -7.48
CA GLU A 12 -22.14 -22.52 -7.68
C GLU A 12 -22.29 -21.46 -6.59
N GLU A 13 -21.70 -21.71 -5.42
CA GLU A 13 -21.52 -20.73 -4.38
C GLU A 13 -20.60 -19.66 -4.95
N ASP A 14 -21.23 -18.60 -5.47
CA ASP A 14 -20.79 -17.21 -5.40
C ASP A 14 -19.27 -17.03 -5.35
N GLU A 15 -18.63 -17.16 -6.52
CA GLU A 15 -17.47 -16.32 -6.82
C GLU A 15 -17.94 -14.87 -6.90
N GLU A 16 -18.24 -14.28 -5.74
CA GLU A 16 -18.23 -12.84 -5.56
C GLU A 16 -16.76 -12.39 -5.58
N HIS A 17 -16.08 -12.63 -6.71
CA HIS A 17 -14.83 -11.99 -7.02
C HIS A 17 -15.16 -10.50 -7.12
N CYS A 18 -14.69 -9.77 -6.12
CA CYS A 18 -14.80 -8.34 -5.99
C CYS A 18 -14.38 -7.65 -7.30
N TYR A 19 -15.37 -7.28 -8.13
CA TYR A 19 -15.18 -6.37 -9.29
C TYR A 19 -14.65 -4.99 -8.86
N ALA A 20 -14.50 -4.71 -7.56
CA ALA A 20 -13.99 -3.44 -7.05
C ALA A 20 -12.45 -3.35 -7.02
N ASP A 21 -11.75 -4.40 -7.45
CA ASP A 21 -10.27 -4.40 -7.50
C ASP A 21 -9.73 -4.20 -8.93
N GLU A 22 -10.58 -4.11 -9.96
CA GLU A 22 -10.17 -3.95 -11.36
C GLU A 22 -10.05 -2.46 -11.73
N PHE A 23 -8.90 -2.06 -12.26
CA PHE A 23 -8.66 -0.70 -12.74
C PHE A 23 -9.20 -0.54 -14.16
N SER A 24 -9.82 0.60 -14.46
CA SER A 24 -10.19 0.91 -15.84
C SER A 24 -8.92 1.18 -16.68
N GLU A 25 -9.00 0.96 -17.99
CA GLU A 25 -7.89 1.29 -18.92
C GLU A 25 -7.44 2.75 -18.74
N HIS A 26 -8.40 3.65 -18.54
CA HIS A 26 -8.15 5.05 -18.32
C HIS A 26 -7.40 5.34 -17.00
N GLN A 27 -7.74 4.65 -15.90
CA GLN A 27 -7.02 4.78 -14.63
C GLN A 27 -5.57 4.27 -14.77
N ILE A 28 -5.40 3.13 -15.46
CA ILE A 28 -4.08 2.56 -15.74
C ILE A 28 -3.24 3.53 -16.56
N ASP A 29 -3.80 4.09 -17.64
CA ASP A 29 -3.12 5.05 -18.49
C ASP A 29 -2.75 6.33 -17.72
N SER A 30 -3.65 6.82 -16.88
CA SER A 30 -3.40 8.00 -16.03
C SER A 30 -2.25 7.75 -15.05
N ILE A 31 -2.23 6.60 -14.38
CA ILE A 31 -1.14 6.22 -13.46
C ILE A 31 0.17 6.03 -14.23
N LYS A 32 0.17 5.27 -15.33
CA LYS A 32 1.38 4.96 -16.10
C LYS A 32 1.97 6.17 -16.81
N SER A 33 1.16 7.13 -17.25
CA SER A 33 1.63 8.36 -17.89
C SER A 33 2.21 9.36 -16.88
N THR A 34 1.72 9.38 -15.63
CA THR A 34 2.18 10.31 -14.60
C THR A 34 3.26 9.73 -13.69
N TRP A 35 3.38 8.41 -13.57
CA TRP A 35 4.43 7.74 -12.80
C TRP A 35 5.87 8.13 -13.20
N PRO A 36 6.23 8.31 -14.49
CA PRO A 36 7.54 8.81 -14.89
C PRO A 36 7.90 10.17 -14.28
N ILE A 37 6.91 11.03 -14.01
CA ILE A 37 7.13 12.34 -13.36
C ILE A 37 7.57 12.14 -11.91
N LEU A 38 6.86 11.26 -11.19
CA LEU A 38 7.13 10.92 -9.78
C LEU A 38 8.46 10.16 -9.61
N SER A 39 8.75 9.24 -10.53
CA SER A 39 9.89 8.32 -10.45
C SER A 39 11.19 8.87 -11.05
N ARG A 40 11.13 9.98 -11.81
CA ARG A 40 12.31 10.66 -12.39
C ARG A 40 13.39 10.94 -11.37
N ASP A 41 13.01 11.44 -10.19
CA ASP A 41 13.88 11.59 -9.03
C ASP A 41 13.28 10.81 -7.86
N ARG A 42 13.19 9.48 -8.04
CA ARG A 42 12.49 8.58 -7.10
C ARG A 42 12.95 8.73 -5.65
N GLN A 43 14.25 8.90 -5.42
CA GLN A 43 14.78 9.04 -4.07
C GLN A 43 14.31 10.35 -3.45
N LYS A 44 14.38 11.47 -4.16
CA LYS A 44 13.86 12.75 -3.67
C LYS A 44 12.35 12.68 -3.41
N THR A 45 11.55 12.18 -4.36
CA THR A 45 10.09 12.04 -4.21
C THR A 45 9.74 11.20 -2.98
N GLY A 46 10.40 10.06 -2.80
CA GLY A 46 10.17 9.21 -1.65
C GLY A 46 10.63 9.83 -0.33
N VAL A 47 11.75 10.56 -0.31
CA VAL A 47 12.17 11.34 0.87
C VAL A 47 11.15 12.42 1.22
N ASP A 48 10.61 13.13 0.22
CA ASP A 48 9.58 14.16 0.43
C ASP A 48 8.30 13.55 1.02
N PHE A 49 7.88 12.37 0.53
CA PHE A 49 6.76 11.61 1.07
C PHE A 49 6.95 11.25 2.55
N PHE A 50 8.07 10.64 2.91
CA PHE A 50 8.34 10.29 4.31
C PHE A 50 8.53 11.52 5.19
N ARG A 51 9.06 12.63 4.65
CA ARG A 51 9.13 13.90 5.37
C ARG A 51 7.73 14.43 5.70
N ASN A 52 6.79 14.34 4.77
CA ASN A 52 5.39 14.72 5.00
C ASN A 52 4.76 13.86 6.11
N ILE A 53 4.99 12.55 6.10
CA ILE A 53 4.56 11.66 7.20
C ILE A 53 5.17 12.09 8.53
N PHE A 54 6.49 12.32 8.58
CA PHE A 54 7.19 12.66 9.81
C PHE A 54 6.77 14.02 10.40
N ASN A 55 6.36 14.95 9.55
CA ASN A 55 5.81 16.24 9.95
C ASN A 55 4.38 16.10 10.50
N ALA A 56 3.56 15.26 9.86
CA ALA A 56 2.19 15.01 10.28
C ALA A 56 2.11 14.16 11.55
N GLU A 57 3.00 13.18 11.70
CA GLU A 57 3.02 12.24 12.82
C GLU A 57 4.47 11.95 13.28
N PRO A 58 4.99 12.76 14.23
CA PRO A 58 6.36 12.62 14.74
C PRO A 58 6.62 11.26 15.42
N VAL A 59 5.60 10.53 15.88
CA VAL A 59 5.82 9.20 16.47
C VAL A 59 6.34 8.22 15.42
N VAL A 60 5.90 8.34 14.17
CA VAL A 60 6.41 7.51 13.06
C VAL A 60 7.89 7.80 12.82
N LYS A 61 8.31 9.07 12.83
CA LYS A 61 9.74 9.44 12.74
C LYS A 61 10.58 8.78 13.82
N ALA A 62 10.07 8.70 15.05
CA ALA A 62 10.78 8.07 16.16
C ALA A 62 11.02 6.57 15.94
N MET A 63 10.16 5.89 15.17
CA MET A 63 10.34 4.48 14.80
C MET A 63 11.53 4.26 13.85
N PHE A 64 11.85 5.25 13.01
CA PHE A 64 13.02 5.21 12.13
C PHE A 64 14.33 5.61 12.85
N LYS A 65 14.24 6.28 13.99
CA LYS A 65 15.41 6.67 14.80
C LYS A 65 15.81 5.55 15.77
N LYS A 66 16.68 4.65 15.31
CA LYS A 66 17.34 3.67 16.20
C LYS A 66 18.20 4.35 17.26
N ASP A 67 18.87 5.44 16.87
CA ASP A 67 19.61 6.31 17.76
C ASP A 67 18.86 7.64 17.91
N ARG A 68 18.49 7.99 19.14
CA ARG A 68 17.72 9.21 19.44
C ARG A 68 18.58 10.48 19.36
N THR A 69 19.90 10.36 19.25
CA THR A 69 20.83 11.49 19.21
C THR A 69 20.99 12.10 17.82
N ILE A 70 20.54 11.41 16.76
CA ILE A 70 20.66 11.91 15.39
C ILE A 70 19.61 13.00 15.11
N SER A 71 20.05 14.04 14.42
CA SER A 71 19.16 15.09 13.90
C SER A 71 18.25 14.54 12.79
N ASP A 72 17.20 15.30 12.47
CA ASP A 72 16.27 14.92 11.40
C ASP A 72 16.98 14.90 10.03
N ASP A 73 17.87 15.87 9.78
CA ASP A 73 18.66 15.89 8.54
C ASP A 73 19.58 14.66 8.45
N GLN A 74 20.21 14.26 9.55
CA GLN A 74 21.04 13.04 9.57
C GLN A 74 20.20 11.78 9.32
N LEU A 75 18.98 11.71 9.86
CA LEU A 75 18.07 10.59 9.58
C LEU A 75 17.73 10.53 8.09
N LEU A 76 17.28 11.65 7.52
CA LEU A 76 16.84 11.72 6.12
C LEU A 76 17.96 11.46 5.11
N ASN A 77 19.21 11.59 5.52
CA ASN A 77 20.40 11.28 4.71
C ASN A 77 21.08 9.95 5.11
N SER A 78 20.53 9.21 6.07
CA SER A 78 21.12 7.94 6.51
C SER A 78 20.93 6.86 5.44
N SER A 79 21.94 6.00 5.23
CA SER A 79 21.86 4.96 4.20
C SER A 79 20.73 3.95 4.45
N GLU A 80 20.41 3.70 5.73
CA GLU A 80 19.31 2.80 6.10
C GLU A 80 17.95 3.38 5.70
N PHE A 81 17.73 4.67 5.99
CA PHE A 81 16.49 5.34 5.59
C PHE A 81 16.37 5.46 4.07
N LEU A 82 17.44 5.87 3.37
CA LEU A 82 17.42 5.96 1.91
C LEU A 82 17.18 4.60 1.25
N LYS A 83 17.72 3.52 1.81
CA LYS A 83 17.40 2.16 1.35
C LYS A 83 15.92 1.82 1.54
N HIS A 84 15.31 2.25 2.65
CA HIS A 84 13.88 2.08 2.86
C HIS A 84 13.05 2.86 1.83
N VAL A 85 13.44 4.10 1.56
CA VAL A 85 12.85 4.94 0.49
C VAL A 85 12.95 4.25 -0.87
N ASP A 86 14.11 3.73 -1.25
CA ASP A 86 14.31 3.07 -2.53
C ASP A 86 13.45 1.80 -2.64
N ASN A 87 13.35 1.01 -1.56
CA ASN A 87 12.49 -0.18 -1.53
C ASN A 87 11.01 0.19 -1.68
N PHE A 88 10.57 1.27 -1.04
CA PHE A 88 9.20 1.78 -1.16
C PHE A 88 8.90 2.19 -2.60
N MET A 89 9.75 3.02 -3.22
CA MET A 89 9.54 3.44 -4.61
C MET A 89 9.57 2.26 -5.59
N SER A 90 10.43 1.26 -5.35
CA SER A 90 10.49 0.05 -6.17
C SER A 90 9.26 -0.85 -5.99
N ALA A 91 8.67 -0.90 -4.80
CA ALA A 91 7.43 -1.63 -4.57
C ALA A 91 6.26 -1.00 -5.37
N LEU A 92 6.18 0.33 -5.42
CA LEU A 92 5.19 1.02 -6.25
C LEU A 92 5.41 0.72 -7.74
N ASP A 93 6.65 0.81 -8.22
CA ASP A 93 7.07 0.47 -9.60
C ASP A 93 6.54 -0.91 -10.01
N ASN A 94 6.82 -1.92 -9.18
CA ASN A 94 6.40 -3.30 -9.44
C ASN A 94 4.87 -3.46 -9.48
N VAL A 95 4.14 -2.77 -8.61
CA VAL A 95 2.67 -2.85 -8.62
C VAL A 95 2.10 -2.16 -9.86
N ILE A 96 2.67 -1.02 -10.26
CA ILE A 96 2.26 -0.26 -11.46
C ILE A 96 2.48 -1.09 -12.74
N ASP A 97 3.62 -1.77 -12.84
CA ASP A 97 3.94 -2.63 -13.99
C ASP A 97 2.93 -3.78 -14.14
N LEU A 98 2.34 -4.23 -13.03
CA LEU A 98 1.40 -5.35 -12.98
C LEU A 98 -0.07 -4.94 -12.95
N LEU A 99 -0.39 -3.64 -12.97
CA LEU A 99 -1.78 -3.14 -12.87
C LEU A 99 -2.71 -3.71 -13.94
N GLU A 100 -2.23 -3.86 -15.17
CA GLU A 100 -3.01 -4.42 -16.29
C GLU A 100 -3.41 -5.88 -16.09
N TYR A 101 -2.64 -6.62 -15.28
CA TYR A 101 -2.86 -8.03 -15.04
C TYR A 101 -3.59 -8.29 -13.72
N ASN A 102 -3.56 -7.32 -12.79
CA ASN A 102 -4.17 -7.35 -11.46
C ASN A 102 -4.17 -8.75 -10.83
N THR A 103 -2.96 -9.30 -10.64
CA THR A 103 -2.84 -10.73 -10.34
C THR A 103 -2.97 -11.02 -8.85
N VAL A 104 -3.44 -12.24 -8.54
CA VAL A 104 -3.52 -12.76 -7.17
C VAL A 104 -2.13 -12.74 -6.51
N GLU A 105 -1.05 -12.93 -7.26
CA GLU A 105 0.33 -12.86 -6.75
C GLU A 105 0.71 -11.44 -6.29
N THR A 106 0.24 -10.41 -6.99
CA THR A 106 0.45 -9.00 -6.60
C THR A 106 -0.27 -8.71 -5.29
N GLN A 107 -1.54 -9.11 -5.19
CA GLN A 107 -2.34 -8.98 -3.98
C GLN A 107 -1.71 -9.74 -2.80
N HIS A 108 -1.27 -10.99 -3.03
CA HIS A 108 -0.59 -11.79 -2.02
C HIS A 108 0.71 -11.14 -1.54
N SER A 109 1.50 -10.58 -2.46
CA SER A 109 2.74 -9.88 -2.12
C SER A 109 2.49 -8.66 -1.24
N LEU A 110 1.41 -7.91 -1.49
CA LEU A 110 0.98 -6.78 -0.67
C LEU A 110 0.50 -7.23 0.72
N ILE A 111 -0.24 -8.34 0.81
CA ILE A 111 -0.65 -8.95 2.08
C ILE A 111 0.59 -9.32 2.92
N VAL A 112 1.57 -10.01 2.31
CA VAL A 112 2.82 -10.36 3.00
C VAL A 112 3.59 -9.12 3.45
N LEU A 113 3.64 -8.08 2.61
CA LEU A 113 4.27 -6.82 2.98
C LEU A 113 3.55 -6.14 4.16
N GLY A 114 2.22 -6.20 4.19
CA GLY A 114 1.39 -5.75 5.30
C GLY A 114 1.68 -6.46 6.62
N ALA A 115 1.72 -7.80 6.59
CA ALA A 115 2.08 -8.62 7.74
C ALA A 115 3.48 -8.29 8.26
N LYS A 116 4.45 -8.04 7.36
CA LYS A 116 5.79 -7.56 7.76
C LYS A 116 5.71 -6.22 8.50
N HIS A 117 4.83 -5.30 8.09
CA HIS A 117 4.68 -4.03 8.78
C HIS A 117 4.11 -4.17 10.19
N ALA A 118 3.28 -5.17 10.45
CA ALA A 118 2.78 -5.49 11.78
C ALA A 118 3.88 -5.95 12.76
N THR A 119 5.03 -6.40 12.25
CA THR A 119 6.17 -6.77 13.09
C THR A 119 6.97 -5.57 13.61
N PHE A 120 6.77 -4.37 13.04
CA PHE A 120 7.48 -3.17 13.48
C PHE A 120 6.83 -2.57 14.73
N HIS A 121 7.58 -2.57 15.83
CA HIS A 121 7.13 -2.03 17.11
C HIS A 121 6.64 -0.58 16.98
N GLY A 122 5.39 -0.35 17.40
CA GLY A 122 4.76 0.98 17.38
C GLY A 122 4.05 1.32 16.07
N PHE A 123 4.15 0.49 15.02
CA PHE A 123 3.34 0.68 13.82
C PHE A 123 1.88 0.36 14.15
N LYS A 124 0.97 1.22 13.71
CA LYS A 124 -0.46 1.07 13.95
C LYS A 124 -1.24 1.03 12.64
N GLU A 125 -2.36 0.34 12.65
CA GLU A 125 -3.27 0.26 11.51
C GLU A 125 -3.73 1.65 11.02
N GLU A 126 -3.95 2.60 11.93
CA GLU A 126 -4.34 3.98 11.63
C GLU A 126 -3.34 4.72 10.72
N PHE A 127 -2.06 4.31 10.71
CA PHE A 127 -1.04 4.92 9.87
C PHE A 127 -1.27 4.68 8.37
N PHE A 128 -1.98 3.64 7.96
CA PHE A 128 -2.32 3.44 6.54
C PHE A 128 -3.14 4.62 5.99
N THR A 129 -4.09 5.15 6.76
CA THR A 129 -4.90 6.31 6.34
C THR A 129 -4.06 7.58 6.25
N LEU A 130 -3.17 7.79 7.23
CA LEU A 130 -2.21 8.90 7.20
C LEU A 130 -1.30 8.82 5.97
N TYR A 131 -0.79 7.62 5.67
CA TYR A 131 0.17 7.41 4.58
C TYR A 131 -0.51 7.64 3.23
N SER A 132 -1.75 7.19 3.05
CA SER A 132 -2.52 7.48 1.84
C SER A 132 -2.66 8.98 1.60
N LYS A 133 -3.01 9.73 2.64
CA LYS A 133 -3.11 11.19 2.56
C LYS A 133 -1.77 11.84 2.19
N CYS A 134 -0.69 11.50 2.92
CA CYS A 134 0.63 12.07 2.64
C CYS A 134 1.14 11.71 1.24
N MET A 135 0.73 10.56 0.69
CA MET A 135 1.10 10.17 -0.67
C MET A 135 0.40 11.06 -1.71
N ILE A 136 -0.91 11.28 -1.57
CA ILE A 136 -1.65 12.21 -2.44
C ILE A 136 -1.07 13.63 -2.36
N ASP A 137 -0.86 14.16 -1.15
CA ASP A 137 -0.29 15.51 -0.95
C ASP A 137 1.11 15.63 -1.62
N THR A 138 1.91 14.57 -1.56
CA THR A 138 3.24 14.55 -2.17
C THR A 138 3.14 14.45 -3.69
N TRP A 139 2.21 13.66 -4.22
CA TRP A 139 2.05 13.43 -5.66
C TRP A 139 1.55 14.71 -6.32
N GLU A 140 0.57 15.38 -5.70
CA GLU A 140 0.10 16.70 -6.11
C GLU A 140 1.25 17.70 -6.18
N SER A 141 2.11 17.75 -5.16
CA SER A 141 3.26 18.67 -5.16
C SER A 141 4.31 18.36 -6.23
N VAL A 142 4.47 17.10 -6.65
CA VAL A 142 5.52 16.69 -7.60
C VAL A 142 5.01 16.73 -9.04
N ILE A 143 3.76 16.32 -9.28
CA ILE A 143 3.11 16.36 -10.60
C ILE A 143 2.70 17.80 -10.94
N GLY A 144 2.26 18.58 -9.97
CA GLY A 144 1.90 19.99 -10.16
C GLY A 144 0.60 20.16 -10.94
N GLU A 145 0.60 21.02 -11.96
CA GLU A 145 -0.61 21.41 -12.71
C GLU A 145 -1.28 20.24 -13.46
N GLU A 146 -0.52 19.17 -13.75
CA GLU A 146 -1.04 17.95 -14.38
C GLU A 146 -1.81 17.05 -13.40
N PHE A 147 -1.78 17.34 -12.09
CA PHE A 147 -2.52 16.60 -11.06
C PHE A 147 -3.99 17.04 -11.01
N ILE A 148 -4.65 16.96 -12.16
CA ILE A 148 -6.08 17.23 -12.30
C ILE A 148 -6.91 16.16 -11.58
N GLU A 149 -8.20 16.42 -11.37
CA GLU A 149 -9.08 15.54 -10.59
C GLU A 149 -9.05 14.08 -11.08
N GLU A 150 -9.04 13.89 -12.39
CA GLU A 150 -8.99 12.58 -13.03
C GLU A 150 -7.70 11.79 -12.72
N VAL A 151 -6.55 12.48 -12.68
CA VAL A 151 -5.26 11.90 -12.29
C VAL A 151 -5.27 11.58 -10.79
N LYS A 152 -5.80 12.49 -9.98
CA LYS A 152 -5.92 12.32 -8.54
C LYS A 152 -6.80 11.12 -8.19
N GLU A 153 -7.99 10.99 -8.77
CA GLU A 153 -8.91 9.86 -8.58
C GLU A 153 -8.23 8.53 -8.93
N SER A 154 -7.47 8.50 -10.03
CA SER A 154 -6.70 7.32 -10.43
C SER A 154 -5.64 6.92 -9.40
N TRP A 155 -4.91 7.90 -8.86
CA TRP A 155 -3.93 7.67 -7.79
C TRP A 155 -4.58 7.30 -6.46
N GLU A 156 -5.74 7.86 -6.11
CA GLU A 156 -6.50 7.48 -4.92
C GLU A 156 -6.96 6.02 -4.99
N MET A 157 -7.43 5.57 -6.15
CA MET A 157 -7.77 4.17 -6.39
C MET A 157 -6.55 3.25 -6.25
N PHE A 158 -5.41 3.65 -6.83
CA PHE A 158 -4.15 2.92 -6.71
C PHE A 158 -3.68 2.77 -5.26
N ILE A 159 -3.72 3.86 -4.50
CA ILE A 159 -3.32 3.90 -3.10
C ILE A 159 -4.29 3.08 -2.25
N MET A 160 -5.60 3.18 -2.52
CA MET A 160 -6.62 2.37 -1.85
C MET A 160 -6.37 0.88 -2.09
N TYR A 161 -6.08 0.46 -3.32
CA TYR A 161 -5.73 -0.92 -3.66
C TYR A 161 -4.54 -1.42 -2.84
N ILE A 162 -3.42 -0.69 -2.84
CA ILE A 162 -2.21 -1.07 -2.09
C ILE A 162 -2.51 -1.17 -0.59
N THR A 163 -3.11 -0.12 -0.03
CA THR A 163 -3.34 -0.05 1.41
C THR A 163 -4.38 -1.05 1.88
N ARG A 164 -5.37 -1.43 1.06
CA ARG A 164 -6.35 -2.47 1.37
C ARG A 164 -5.66 -3.81 1.66
N TYR A 165 -4.84 -4.30 0.74
CA TYR A 165 -4.17 -5.60 0.89
C TYR A 165 -3.08 -5.58 1.96
N MET A 166 -2.31 -4.48 2.07
CA MET A 166 -1.36 -4.34 3.16
C MET A 166 -2.06 -4.33 4.52
N ARG A 167 -3.18 -3.61 4.65
CA ARG A 167 -3.97 -3.58 5.90
C ARG A 167 -4.56 -4.95 6.22
N GLN A 168 -5.03 -5.70 5.22
CA GLN A 168 -5.51 -7.07 5.39
C GLN A 168 -4.42 -7.96 6.01
N GLY A 169 -3.22 -7.99 5.43
CA GLY A 169 -2.11 -8.77 5.98
C GLY A 169 -1.65 -8.31 7.37
N PHE A 170 -1.69 -7.00 7.60
CA PHE A 170 -1.38 -6.41 8.90
C PHE A 170 -2.35 -6.91 9.99
N VAL A 171 -3.66 -6.86 9.73
CA VAL A 171 -4.71 -7.29 10.68
C VAL A 171 -4.65 -8.79 10.93
N ILE A 172 -4.49 -9.61 9.88
CA ILE A 172 -4.35 -11.07 10.01
C ILE A 172 -3.20 -11.41 10.97
N TYR A 173 -2.02 -10.82 10.76
CA TYR A 173 -0.86 -11.07 11.62
C TYR A 173 -1.12 -10.72 13.10
N LEU A 174 -1.80 -9.59 13.37
CA LEU A 174 -2.12 -9.18 14.73
C LEU A 174 -3.19 -10.07 15.40
N GLN A 175 -4.07 -10.70 14.62
CA GLN A 175 -5.06 -11.65 15.14
C GLN A 175 -4.42 -13.01 15.45
N ASP A 176 -3.56 -13.49 14.56
CA ASP A 176 -2.86 -14.77 14.73
C ASP A 176 -1.95 -14.75 15.96
N THR A 177 -1.22 -13.65 16.17
CA THR A 177 -0.32 -13.49 17.33
C THR A 177 -1.09 -13.45 18.66
N LYS A 178 -2.21 -12.73 18.73
CA LYS A 178 -3.07 -12.74 19.93
C LYS A 178 -3.63 -14.12 20.24
N THR A 179 -4.06 -14.85 19.22
CA THR A 179 -4.63 -16.19 19.37
C THR A 179 -3.58 -17.20 19.87
N GLN A 180 -2.34 -17.09 19.40
CA GLN A 180 -1.22 -17.91 19.88
C GLN A 180 -0.89 -17.64 21.35
N ASP A 181 -0.86 -16.37 21.77
CA ASP A 181 -0.60 -15.99 23.17
C ASP A 181 -1.70 -16.53 24.11
N GLU A 182 -2.96 -16.54 23.68
CA GLU A 182 -4.09 -17.10 24.45
C GLU A 182 -4.07 -18.63 24.55
N THR A 183 -3.48 -19.32 23.57
CA THR A 183 -3.44 -20.79 23.52
C THR A 183 -2.32 -21.40 24.38
N ILE A 184 -1.28 -20.62 24.71
CA ILE A 184 -0.12 -21.08 25.51
C ILE A 184 -0.40 -21.01 27.03
N VAL A 185 -1.51 -20.41 27.44
CA VAL A 185 -1.91 -20.28 28.86
C VAL A 185 -2.80 -21.46 29.29
N TYR A 186 -2.36 -22.71 29.14
CA TYR A 186 -3.00 -23.90 29.75
C TYR A 186 -1.98 -25.00 30.07
#